data_AF-A0A959JSZ4-F1
#
_entry.id   AF-A0A959JSZ4-F1
#
_cell.length_a   1.000
_cell.length_b   1.000
_cell.length_c   1.000
_cell.angle_alpha   90.00
_cell.angle_beta   90.00
_cell.angle_gamma   90.00
#
_symmetry.space_group_name_H-M   'P 1'
#
loop_
_entity.id
_entity.type
_entity.pdbx_description
1 polymer ?
#
loop_
_entity_poly.entity_id
_entity_poly.type
_entity_poly.pdbx_seq_one_letter_code
_entity_poly.pdbx_strand_id
1 'polypeptide(L)'
;MSEAGKKSFAIQIEPGSFEAHNHWYPKALNATIHPMVNFFLNLEQQRIINRYCHLHPKVRPETLEEILNYQPKYFLWAGADLINVTSAGGRRQMVVIENNSCPSGQKSMPLREDHEEQGGYRLLMERTFKPLLHKKRGALPGALAVVYDKNPMEASGYAAVMADIMGEPVFYVEYKQFEKDAAVKFDDGVMFVRDAKGEWHQIRAAFRYLTQRPWNRLPMHSKTRIVNPPLACLAGGRNKMVAAKAYDIYNAELEFSGLKILTPETIWDVTKNQIPIWV
;
A
#
# COMPACT_ATOMS: atom_id res chain seq x y z
N MET A 1 2.00 -14.61 -38.25
CA MET A 1 3.25 -13.93 -37.86
C MET A 1 3.20 -13.72 -36.35
N SER A 2 4.05 -14.45 -35.63
CA SER A 2 4.11 -14.42 -34.16
C SER A 2 4.52 -13.03 -33.69
N GLU A 3 3.74 -12.43 -32.77
CA GLU A 3 4.23 -11.33 -31.94
C GLU A 3 5.54 -11.80 -31.29
N ALA A 4 6.68 -11.33 -31.80
CA ALA A 4 7.94 -11.44 -31.11
C ALA A 4 7.77 -10.66 -29.81
N GLY A 5 7.51 -11.37 -28.71
CA GLY A 5 7.24 -10.78 -27.40
C GLY A 5 8.35 -9.80 -27.06
N LYS A 6 7.98 -8.53 -26.89
CA LYS A 6 8.91 -7.47 -26.52
C LYS A 6 9.57 -7.89 -25.20
N LYS A 7 10.89 -8.11 -25.21
CA LYS A 7 11.63 -8.46 -23.99
C LYS A 7 11.48 -7.32 -22.98
N SER A 8 10.99 -7.65 -21.78
CA SER A 8 11.01 -6.71 -20.66
C SER A 8 12.45 -6.52 -20.17
N PHE A 9 12.74 -5.31 -19.70
CA PHE A 9 14.00 -4.94 -19.05
C PHE A 9 13.73 -3.85 -18.00
N ALA A 10 14.59 -3.78 -16.99
CA ALA A 10 14.58 -2.75 -15.98
C ALA A 10 15.23 -1.47 -16.50
N ILE A 11 14.64 -0.33 -16.12
CA ILE A 11 15.17 1.01 -16.37
C ILE A 11 15.74 1.54 -15.06
N GLN A 12 16.92 2.16 -15.11
CA GLN A 12 17.51 2.80 -13.94
C GLN A 12 16.95 4.22 -13.80
N ILE A 13 16.42 4.54 -12.62
CA ILE A 13 15.90 5.85 -12.25
C ILE A 13 16.92 6.51 -11.32
N GLU A 14 17.37 7.71 -11.69
CA GLU A 14 18.42 8.44 -11.00
C GLU A 14 17.84 9.42 -9.96
N PRO A 15 18.57 9.72 -8.88
CA PRO A 15 18.21 10.83 -8.00
C PRO A 15 18.12 12.16 -8.79
N GLY A 16 17.13 12.98 -8.45
CA GLY A 16 16.81 14.25 -9.11
C GLY A 16 15.92 14.11 -10.34
N SER A 17 15.47 12.91 -10.72
CA SER A 17 14.69 12.69 -11.95
C SER A 17 13.17 12.83 -11.77
N PHE A 18 12.67 13.25 -10.61
CA PHE A 18 11.24 13.36 -10.35
C PHE A 18 10.64 14.56 -11.11
N GLU A 19 9.64 14.30 -11.95
CA GLU A 19 8.88 15.34 -12.65
C GLU A 19 7.39 15.14 -12.37
N ALA A 20 6.76 16.09 -11.66
CA ALA A 20 5.40 15.92 -11.14
C ALA A 20 4.37 15.49 -12.22
N HIS A 21 4.39 16.13 -13.39
CA HIS A 21 3.43 15.86 -14.46
C HIS A 21 3.47 14.42 -15.01
N ASN A 22 4.57 13.68 -14.78
CA ASN A 22 4.70 12.27 -15.17
C ASN A 22 4.05 11.29 -14.18
N HIS A 23 3.75 11.75 -12.96
CA HIS A 23 3.38 10.88 -11.83
C HIS A 23 2.02 11.19 -11.21
N TRP A 24 1.39 12.30 -11.62
CA TRP A 24 0.10 12.74 -11.12
C TRP A 24 -0.90 12.93 -12.26
N TYR A 25 -2.19 12.77 -11.95
CA TYR A 25 -3.22 13.28 -12.86
C TYR A 25 -3.19 14.81 -12.85
N PRO A 26 -3.35 15.48 -14.01
CA PRO A 26 -3.40 16.93 -14.07
C PRO A 26 -4.45 17.53 -13.13
N LYS A 27 -5.59 16.86 -12.96
CA LYS A 27 -6.64 17.31 -12.01
C LYS A 27 -6.18 17.29 -10.55
N ALA A 28 -5.30 16.36 -10.16
CA ALA A 28 -4.80 16.27 -8.79
C ALA A 28 -3.77 17.39 -8.52
N LEU A 29 -2.87 17.67 -9.48
CA LEU A 29 -1.90 18.76 -9.37
C LEU A 29 -2.53 20.15 -9.31
N ASN A 30 -3.64 20.35 -10.03
CA ASN A 30 -4.32 21.63 -10.08
C ASN A 30 -5.42 21.78 -9.01
N ALA A 31 -5.59 20.79 -8.13
CA ALA A 31 -6.62 20.82 -7.10
C ALA A 31 -6.06 21.37 -5.79
N THR A 32 -6.73 22.36 -5.22
CA THR A 32 -6.47 22.82 -3.85
C THR A 32 -7.32 22.01 -2.87
N ILE A 33 -6.69 21.44 -1.84
CA ILE A 33 -7.42 20.74 -0.78
C ILE A 33 -8.30 21.73 -0.01
N HIS A 34 -9.56 21.35 0.24
CA HIS A 34 -10.46 22.15 1.05
C HIS A 34 -9.85 22.42 2.45
N PRO A 35 -9.89 23.65 3.00
CA PRO A 35 -9.23 24.00 4.26
C PRO A 35 -9.57 23.07 5.44
N MET A 36 -10.84 22.67 5.58
CA MET A 36 -11.24 21.70 6.60
C MET A 36 -10.57 20.33 6.46
N VAL A 37 -10.37 19.86 5.22
CA VAL A 37 -9.68 18.58 4.95
C VAL A 37 -8.19 18.74 5.25
N ASN A 38 -7.58 19.86 4.82
CA ASN A 38 -6.17 20.12 5.13
C ASN A 38 -5.94 20.18 6.65
N PHE A 39 -6.80 20.89 7.38
CA PHE A 39 -6.77 20.94 8.84
C PHE A 39 -6.88 19.54 9.46
N PHE A 40 -7.80 18.70 8.96
CA PHE A 40 -7.96 17.33 9.44
C PHE A 40 -6.71 16.46 9.22
N LEU A 41 -6.10 16.54 8.03
CA LEU A 41 -4.88 15.79 7.70
C LEU A 41 -3.65 16.22 8.52
N ASN A 42 -3.68 17.44 9.07
CA ASN A 42 -2.64 18.03 9.93
C ASN A 42 -2.94 17.91 11.43
N LEU A 43 -3.98 17.16 11.83
CA LEU A 43 -4.26 16.96 13.25
C LEU A 43 -3.17 16.11 13.91
N GLU A 44 -2.65 16.61 15.03
CA GLU A 44 -1.81 15.82 15.93
C GLU A 44 -2.59 14.65 16.54
N GLN A 45 -1.90 13.55 16.78
CA GLN A 45 -2.48 12.31 17.31
C GLN A 45 -3.25 12.55 18.62
N GLN A 46 -2.69 13.32 19.57
CA GLN A 46 -3.39 13.63 20.82
C GLN A 46 -4.72 14.36 20.58
N ARG A 47 -4.77 15.25 19.58
CA ARG A 47 -5.98 15.98 19.23
C ARG A 47 -7.01 15.06 18.56
N ILE A 48 -6.57 14.09 17.76
CA ILE A 48 -7.44 13.04 17.21
C ILE A 48 -8.07 12.23 18.36
N ILE A 49 -7.25 11.75 19.30
CA ILE A 49 -7.70 10.95 20.45
C ILE A 49 -8.72 11.74 21.29
N ASN A 50 -8.38 12.97 21.68
CA ASN A 50 -9.25 13.82 22.50
C ASN A 50 -10.60 14.09 21.83
N ARG A 51 -10.59 14.42 20.53
CA ARG A 51 -11.83 14.67 19.77
C ARG A 51 -12.68 13.40 19.63
N TYR A 52 -12.04 12.26 19.35
CA TYR A 52 -12.74 10.99 19.21
C TYR A 52 -13.38 10.56 20.53
N CYS A 53 -12.64 10.61 21.63
CA CYS A 53 -13.15 10.23 22.96
C CYS A 53 -14.23 11.20 23.47
N HIS A 54 -14.18 12.49 23.10
CA HIS A 54 -15.27 13.42 23.39
C HIS A 54 -16.59 13.03 22.71
N LEU A 55 -16.54 12.61 21.44
CA LEU A 55 -17.71 12.11 20.69
C LEU A 55 -18.12 10.70 21.11
N HIS A 56 -17.19 9.93 21.70
CA HIS A 56 -17.39 8.56 22.12
C HIS A 56 -16.90 8.34 23.57
N PRO A 57 -17.65 8.81 24.59
CA PRO A 57 -17.18 8.82 25.99
C PRO A 57 -16.89 7.45 26.62
N LYS A 58 -17.30 6.36 25.96
CA LYS A 58 -17.01 4.98 26.39
C LYS A 58 -15.66 4.46 25.89
N VAL A 59 -15.01 5.19 24.99
CA VAL A 59 -13.72 4.80 24.41
C VAL A 59 -12.61 5.08 25.41
N ARG A 60 -11.71 4.10 25.61
CA ARG A 60 -10.50 4.27 26.42
C ARG A 60 -9.41 4.97 25.59
N PRO A 61 -8.97 6.18 25.97
CA PRO A 61 -7.95 6.92 25.23
C PRO A 61 -6.65 6.15 25.05
N GLU A 62 -6.23 5.40 26.06
CA GLU A 62 -4.98 4.64 26.09
C GLU A 62 -4.99 3.51 25.06
N THR A 63 -6.12 2.80 24.93
CA THR A 63 -6.28 1.76 23.91
C THR A 63 -6.28 2.35 22.50
N LEU A 64 -6.92 3.52 22.31
CA LEU A 64 -6.90 4.19 21.01
C LEU A 64 -5.49 4.66 20.65
N GLU A 65 -4.74 5.19 21.62
CA GLU A 65 -3.34 5.59 21.43
C GLU A 65 -2.46 4.39 21.06
N GLU A 66 -2.60 3.26 21.75
CA GLU A 66 -1.88 2.02 21.44
C GLU A 66 -2.13 1.57 19.99
N ILE A 67 -3.40 1.59 19.54
CA ILE A 67 -3.77 1.24 18.17
C ILE A 67 -3.14 2.17 17.15
N LEU A 68 -3.15 3.50 17.40
CA LEU A 68 -2.58 4.48 16.49
C LEU A 68 -1.05 4.39 16.40
N ASN A 69 -0.40 3.88 17.46
CA ASN A 69 1.04 3.66 17.52
C ASN A 69 1.47 2.26 17.03
N TYR A 70 0.53 1.35 16.76
CA TYR A 70 0.84 0.00 16.33
C TYR A 70 1.48 -0.02 14.93
N GLN A 71 2.62 -0.70 14.81
CA GLN A 71 3.29 -0.91 13.53
C GLN A 71 3.39 -2.41 13.21
N PRO A 72 2.67 -2.90 12.17
CA PRO A 72 2.75 -4.30 11.78
C PRO A 72 4.11 -4.63 11.16
N LYS A 73 4.58 -5.86 11.37
CA LYS A 73 5.86 -6.32 10.81
C LYS A 73 5.86 -6.43 9.28
N TYR A 74 4.72 -6.81 8.68
CA TYR A 74 4.64 -7.16 7.25
C TYR A 74 3.70 -6.27 6.44
N PHE A 75 2.68 -5.67 7.06
CA PHE A 75 1.63 -4.92 6.35
C PHE A 75 1.80 -3.41 6.58
N LEU A 76 2.92 -2.86 6.11
CA LEU A 76 3.37 -1.49 6.39
C LEU A 76 2.57 -0.41 5.67
N TRP A 77 1.93 -0.76 4.55
CA TRP A 77 1.12 0.17 3.77
C TRP A 77 -0.23 -0.45 3.44
N ALA A 78 -1.29 0.05 4.07
CA ALA A 78 -2.66 -0.39 3.84
C ALA A 78 -3.49 0.72 3.17
N GLY A 79 -4.36 0.31 2.25
CA GLY A 79 -5.55 1.07 1.89
C GLY A 79 -6.76 0.35 2.47
N ALA A 80 -7.79 1.11 2.85
CA ALA A 80 -9.05 0.56 3.32
C ALA A 80 -10.19 1.24 2.55
N ASP A 81 -11.10 0.43 2.05
CA ASP A 81 -12.33 0.92 1.44
C ASP A 81 -13.38 1.04 2.53
N LEU A 82 -13.80 2.28 2.77
CA LEU A 82 -14.74 2.62 3.82
C LEU A 82 -16.04 3.16 3.21
N ILE A 83 -17.17 2.80 3.81
CA ILE A 83 -18.47 3.39 3.48
C ILE A 83 -19.03 4.12 4.70
N ASN A 84 -19.55 5.33 4.48
CA ASN A 84 -20.28 6.07 5.51
C ASN A 84 -21.76 5.70 5.43
N VAL A 85 -22.25 4.99 6.45
CA VAL A 85 -23.64 4.51 6.53
C VAL A 85 -24.40 5.25 7.60
N THR A 86 -25.72 5.34 7.42
CA THR A 86 -26.64 5.84 8.44
C THR A 86 -27.61 4.72 8.79
N SER A 87 -27.66 4.33 10.07
CA SER A 87 -28.66 3.39 10.56
C SER A 87 -30.08 3.96 10.47
N ALA A 88 -31.11 3.11 10.58
CA ALA A 88 -32.50 3.54 10.63
C ALA A 88 -32.79 4.57 11.74
N GLY A 89 -32.06 4.49 12.87
CA GLY A 89 -32.13 5.47 13.96
C GLY A 89 -31.32 6.75 13.74
N GLY A 90 -30.79 6.99 12.53
CA GLY A 90 -30.04 8.21 12.20
C GLY A 90 -28.57 8.22 12.63
N ARG A 91 -28.06 7.15 13.25
CA ARG A 91 -26.65 7.05 13.65
C ARG A 91 -25.74 6.86 12.44
N ARG A 92 -24.82 7.79 12.22
CA ARG A 92 -23.79 7.76 11.17
C ARG A 92 -22.56 6.99 11.62
N GLN A 93 -22.02 6.11 10.78
CA GLN A 93 -20.88 5.25 11.10
C GLN A 93 -20.04 4.96 9.85
N MET A 94 -18.74 4.79 10.06
CA MET A 94 -17.85 4.26 9.02
C MET A 94 -17.82 2.73 9.13
N VAL A 95 -17.95 2.05 8.00
CA VAL A 95 -17.89 0.59 7.89
C VAL A 95 -16.76 0.21 6.95
N VAL A 96 -15.94 -0.76 7.35
CA VAL A 96 -14.84 -1.31 6.56
C VAL A 96 -15.37 -2.37 5.60
N ILE A 97 -15.16 -2.17 4.30
CA ILE A 97 -15.57 -3.11 3.24
C ILE A 97 -14.41 -4.04 2.90
N GLU A 98 -13.23 -3.48 2.64
CA GLU A 98 -12.03 -4.27 2.36
C GLU A 98 -10.76 -3.52 2.74
N ASN A 99 -9.69 -4.30 2.96
CA ASN A 99 -8.34 -3.81 3.10
C ASN A 99 -7.51 -4.24 1.88
N ASN A 100 -6.54 -3.41 1.52
CA ASN A 100 -5.72 -3.54 0.33
C ASN A 100 -4.23 -3.40 0.66
N SER A 101 -3.45 -4.48 0.44
CA SER A 101 -2.01 -4.53 0.71
C SER A 101 -1.10 -3.92 -0.35
N CYS A 102 -1.68 -3.35 -1.40
CA CYS A 102 -1.00 -2.61 -2.45
C CYS A 102 -2.06 -1.70 -3.06
N PRO A 103 -2.48 -0.67 -2.31
CA PRO A 103 -3.52 0.24 -2.77
C PRO A 103 -2.96 1.15 -3.87
N SER A 104 -3.86 1.77 -4.61
CA SER A 104 -3.56 2.78 -5.62
C SER A 104 -4.36 4.02 -5.27
N GLY A 105 -3.84 5.20 -5.60
CA GLY A 105 -4.56 6.44 -5.37
C GLY A 105 -3.66 7.65 -5.21
N GLN A 106 -2.34 7.49 -5.09
CA GLN A 106 -1.43 8.63 -4.92
C GLN A 106 -1.57 9.58 -6.11
N LYS A 107 -1.43 9.10 -7.35
CA LYS A 107 -1.61 9.91 -8.57
C LYS A 107 -2.92 10.72 -8.66
N SER A 108 -3.93 10.41 -7.86
CA SER A 108 -5.24 11.07 -7.83
C SER A 108 -5.51 11.89 -6.56
N MET A 109 -4.65 11.78 -5.54
CA MET A 109 -4.79 12.55 -4.30
C MET A 109 -4.15 13.93 -4.51
N PRO A 110 -4.87 15.04 -4.26
CA PRO A 110 -4.27 16.36 -4.34
C PRO A 110 -3.09 16.52 -3.36
N LEU A 111 -2.17 17.43 -3.69
CA LEU A 111 -1.05 17.75 -2.81
C LEU A 111 -1.56 18.43 -1.53
N ARG A 112 -0.90 18.14 -0.40
CA ARG A 112 -1.19 18.82 0.87
C ARG A 112 -0.67 20.24 0.86
N GLU A 113 0.53 20.39 0.34
CA GLU A 113 1.24 21.65 0.17
C GLU A 113 1.72 21.70 -1.28
N ASP A 114 1.32 22.73 -2.03
CA ASP A 114 1.53 22.78 -3.50
C ASP A 114 3.01 22.78 -3.91
N HIS A 115 3.90 23.26 -3.02
CA HIS A 115 5.35 23.28 -3.25
C HIS A 115 6.03 21.92 -2.98
N GLU A 116 5.35 20.97 -2.34
CA GLU A 116 5.87 19.63 -2.09
C GLU A 116 5.44 18.67 -3.21
N GLU A 117 6.03 18.81 -4.40
CA GLU A 117 5.62 18.09 -5.62
C GLU A 117 5.65 16.55 -5.51
N GLN A 118 6.48 16.00 -4.62
CA GLN A 118 6.57 14.56 -4.36
C GLN A 118 5.43 14.07 -3.44
N GLY A 119 4.82 14.97 -2.67
CA GLY A 119 3.64 14.76 -1.83
C GLY A 119 3.55 13.38 -1.16
N GLY A 120 2.43 12.70 -1.41
CA GLY A 120 2.13 11.40 -0.81
C GLY A 120 3.10 10.27 -1.20
N TYR A 121 3.81 10.37 -2.34
CA TYR A 121 4.87 9.41 -2.69
C TYR A 121 6.02 9.48 -1.68
N ARG A 122 6.49 10.69 -1.35
CA ARG A 122 7.60 10.90 -0.40
C ARG A 122 7.20 10.45 1.00
N LEU A 123 6.04 10.88 1.45
CA LEU A 123 5.49 10.50 2.75
C LEU A 123 5.44 8.98 2.92
N LEU A 124 4.97 8.26 1.90
CA LEU A 124 4.88 6.80 1.95
C LEU A 124 6.27 6.16 2.03
N MET A 125 7.20 6.59 1.18
CA MET A 125 8.54 6.01 1.12
C MET A 125 9.33 6.26 2.41
N GLU A 126 9.24 7.45 2.98
CA GLU A 126 9.90 7.80 4.24
C GLU A 126 9.33 7.03 5.43
N ARG A 127 8.03 6.75 5.44
CA ARG A 127 7.37 6.03 6.56
C ARG A 127 7.43 4.51 6.44
N THR A 128 7.63 3.97 5.23
CA THR A 128 7.57 2.52 5.00
C THR A 128 8.88 1.94 4.48
N PHE A 129 9.34 2.39 3.31
CA PHE A 129 10.49 1.80 2.64
C PHE A 129 11.82 2.14 3.33
N LYS A 130 12.03 3.41 3.70
CA LYS A 130 13.26 3.85 4.37
C LYS A 130 13.48 3.14 5.72
N PRO A 131 12.47 3.00 6.60
CA PRO A 131 12.58 2.20 7.83
C PRO A 131 12.90 0.73 7.59
N LEU A 132 12.39 0.14 6.51
CA LEU A 132 12.68 -1.24 6.13
C LEU A 132 14.18 -1.46 5.88
N LEU A 133 14.94 -0.41 5.55
CA LEU A 133 16.38 -0.47 5.28
C LEU A 133 17.26 -0.16 6.50
N HIS A 134 16.72 0.41 7.58
CA HIS A 134 17.51 0.71 8.77
C HIS A 134 18.09 -0.59 9.40
N LYS A 135 19.31 -0.44 9.94
CA LYS A 135 20.37 -1.46 10.02
C LYS A 135 19.99 -2.73 10.79
N LYS A 136 20.17 -3.89 10.15
CA LYS A 136 20.48 -5.17 10.82
C LYS A 136 21.84 -5.67 10.33
N ARG A 137 22.63 -6.29 11.22
CA ARG A 137 23.84 -7.03 10.85
C ARG A 137 23.50 -8.04 9.73
N GLY A 138 24.34 -8.16 8.71
CA GLY A 138 24.13 -9.06 7.57
C GLY A 138 23.15 -8.53 6.51
N ALA A 139 23.13 -7.21 6.25
CA ALA A 139 22.34 -6.65 5.16
C ALA A 139 22.81 -7.20 3.81
N LEU A 140 21.88 -7.74 3.02
CA LEU A 140 22.13 -8.20 1.66
C LEU A 140 22.67 -7.02 0.82
N PRO A 141 23.80 -7.15 0.10
CA PRO A 141 24.25 -6.12 -0.83
C PRO A 141 23.36 -6.13 -2.08
N GLY A 142 23.49 -5.12 -2.93
CA GLY A 142 22.76 -5.03 -4.20
C GLY A 142 22.00 -3.72 -4.35
N ALA A 143 21.30 -3.57 -5.47
CA ALA A 143 20.55 -2.38 -5.82
C ALA A 143 19.15 -2.35 -5.21
N LEU A 144 18.46 -1.24 -5.42
CA LEU A 144 17.07 -1.04 -5.06
C LEU A 144 16.17 -1.24 -6.27
N ALA A 145 14.92 -1.65 -6.06
CA ALA A 145 13.97 -1.78 -7.17
C ALA A 145 12.54 -1.36 -6.82
N VAL A 146 11.81 -0.86 -7.81
CA VAL A 146 10.34 -0.82 -7.85
C VAL A 146 9.86 -1.82 -8.88
N VAL A 147 9.06 -2.80 -8.43
CA VAL A 147 8.54 -3.87 -9.28
C VAL A 147 7.03 -3.71 -9.40
N TYR A 148 6.53 -3.58 -10.63
CA TYR A 148 5.12 -3.25 -10.88
C TYR A 148 4.49 -4.12 -11.98
N ASP A 149 3.15 -4.18 -12.01
CA ASP A 149 2.42 -4.93 -13.05
C ASP A 149 1.40 -4.12 -13.86
N LYS A 150 1.00 -2.95 -13.35
CA LYS A 150 0.14 -1.99 -14.02
C LYS A 150 0.37 -0.59 -13.46
N ASN A 151 -0.34 0.40 -14.01
CA ASN A 151 -0.32 1.79 -13.56
C ASN A 151 1.09 2.42 -13.53
N PRO A 152 1.79 2.47 -14.68
CA PRO A 152 3.17 2.96 -14.74
C PRO A 152 3.34 4.39 -14.23
N MET A 153 2.32 5.26 -14.37
CA MET A 153 2.33 6.62 -13.83
C MET A 153 2.58 6.67 -12.31
N GLU A 154 1.87 5.83 -11.55
CA GLU A 154 2.01 5.80 -10.08
C GLU A 154 3.26 5.02 -9.67
N ALA A 155 3.55 3.91 -10.37
CA ALA A 155 4.71 3.09 -10.09
C ALA A 155 6.03 3.84 -10.35
N SER A 156 6.11 4.64 -11.41
CA SER A 156 7.29 5.46 -11.72
C SER A 156 7.49 6.59 -10.70
N GLY A 157 6.40 7.15 -10.16
CA GLY A 157 6.46 8.15 -9.08
C GLY A 157 7.12 7.58 -7.83
N TYR A 158 6.77 6.34 -7.46
CA TYR A 158 7.46 5.64 -6.38
C TYR A 158 8.94 5.42 -6.67
N ALA A 159 9.32 5.07 -7.91
CA ALA A 159 10.71 4.82 -8.26
C ALA A 159 11.57 6.09 -8.19
N ALA A 160 11.09 7.20 -8.75
CA ALA A 160 11.79 8.48 -8.74
C ALA A 160 11.95 9.02 -7.30
N VAL A 161 10.87 9.02 -6.52
CA VAL A 161 10.93 9.47 -5.12
C VAL A 161 11.79 8.56 -4.25
N MET A 162 11.78 7.25 -4.51
CA MET A 162 12.65 6.31 -3.82
C MET A 162 14.12 6.56 -4.14
N ALA A 163 14.47 6.90 -5.39
CA ALA A 163 15.83 7.29 -5.76
C ALA A 163 16.27 8.56 -5.02
N ASP A 164 15.40 9.58 -4.94
CA ASP A 164 15.68 10.82 -4.23
C ASP A 164 15.89 10.64 -2.73
N ILE A 165 15.02 9.86 -2.07
CA ILE A 165 15.09 9.62 -0.62
C ILE A 165 16.33 8.81 -0.25
N MET A 166 16.72 7.87 -1.10
CA MET A 166 17.83 6.95 -0.85
C MET A 166 19.17 7.52 -1.32
N GLY A 167 19.15 8.51 -2.22
CA GLY A 167 20.35 9.13 -2.78
C GLY A 167 21.15 8.18 -3.67
N GLU A 168 20.49 7.18 -4.27
CA GLU A 168 21.10 6.19 -5.16
C GLU A 168 20.12 5.73 -6.25
N PRO A 169 20.60 5.14 -7.35
CA PRO A 169 19.74 4.71 -8.44
C PRO A 169 18.80 3.56 -8.06
N VAL A 170 17.61 3.55 -8.64
CA VAL A 170 16.57 2.52 -8.42
C VAL A 170 16.18 1.86 -9.74
N PHE A 171 16.17 0.54 -9.78
CA PHE A 171 15.64 -0.21 -10.92
C PHE A 171 14.11 -0.19 -10.94
N TYR A 172 13.54 0.37 -12.00
CA TYR A 172 12.11 0.35 -12.30
C TYR A 172 11.82 -0.74 -13.33
N VAL A 173 11.06 -1.77 -12.94
CA VAL A 173 10.88 -2.98 -13.76
C VAL A 173 9.42 -3.47 -13.76
N GLU A 174 8.91 -3.71 -14.97
CA GLU A 174 7.60 -4.34 -15.16
C GLU A 174 7.75 -5.86 -14.98
N TYR A 175 6.84 -6.45 -14.21
CA TYR A 175 6.82 -7.89 -13.97
C TYR A 175 5.40 -8.42 -14.13
N LYS A 176 5.03 -8.88 -15.32
CA LYS A 176 3.67 -9.35 -15.62
C LYS A 176 3.45 -10.79 -15.17
N GLN A 177 2.19 -11.15 -14.94
CA GLN A 177 1.83 -12.53 -14.65
C GLN A 177 2.03 -13.39 -15.91
N PHE A 178 2.63 -14.57 -15.73
CA PHE A 178 2.88 -15.55 -16.80
C PHE A 178 3.83 -15.07 -17.91
N GLU A 179 4.64 -14.06 -17.64
CA GLU A 179 5.67 -13.59 -18.55
C GLU A 179 6.80 -14.64 -18.66
N LYS A 180 7.03 -15.18 -19.86
CA LYS A 180 8.01 -16.26 -20.09
C LYS A 180 9.47 -15.80 -19.94
N ASP A 181 9.77 -14.59 -20.41
CA ASP A 181 11.12 -13.99 -20.38
C ASP A 181 11.13 -12.73 -19.51
N ALA A 182 10.64 -12.87 -18.28
CA ALA A 182 10.52 -11.77 -17.33
C ALA A 182 11.89 -11.18 -16.98
N ALA A 183 11.93 -9.85 -16.84
CA ALA A 183 13.10 -9.12 -16.37
C ALA A 183 13.32 -9.24 -14.84
N VAL A 184 12.56 -10.09 -14.16
CA VAL A 184 12.66 -10.35 -12.73
C VAL A 184 12.76 -11.84 -12.51
N LYS A 185 13.75 -12.28 -11.73
CA LYS A 185 13.89 -13.67 -11.29
C LYS A 185 14.26 -13.72 -9.82
N PHE A 186 14.06 -14.89 -9.22
CA PHE A 186 14.54 -15.19 -7.88
C PHE A 186 15.49 -16.38 -7.94
N ASP A 187 16.63 -16.25 -7.28
CA ASP A 187 17.60 -17.33 -7.09
C ASP A 187 17.98 -17.38 -5.61
N ASP A 188 17.86 -18.56 -4.99
CA ASP A 188 18.05 -18.80 -3.54
C ASP A 188 17.41 -17.70 -2.64
N GLY A 189 16.19 -17.31 -2.98
CA GLY A 189 15.40 -16.30 -2.25
C GLY A 189 15.85 -14.85 -2.46
N VAL A 190 16.81 -14.58 -3.35
CA VAL A 190 17.27 -13.23 -3.71
C VAL A 190 16.67 -12.82 -5.05
N MET A 191 16.11 -11.62 -5.10
CA MET A 191 15.58 -11.02 -6.33
C MET A 191 16.73 -10.49 -7.20
N PHE A 192 16.65 -10.75 -8.50
CA PHE A 192 17.49 -10.16 -9.52
C PHE A 192 16.63 -9.50 -10.59
N VAL A 193 17.10 -8.37 -11.12
CA VAL A 193 16.46 -7.66 -12.24
C VAL A 193 17.40 -7.60 -13.43
N ARG A 194 16.87 -7.72 -14.65
CA ARG A 194 17.64 -7.67 -15.88
C ARG A 194 17.52 -6.30 -16.54
N ASP A 195 18.63 -5.64 -16.81
CA ASP A 195 18.65 -4.35 -17.52
C ASP A 195 18.54 -4.51 -19.04
N ALA A 196 18.60 -3.38 -19.76
CA ALA A 196 18.53 -3.35 -21.22
C ALA A 196 19.73 -4.02 -21.93
N LYS A 197 20.87 -4.15 -21.25
CA LYS A 197 22.07 -4.84 -21.76
C LYS A 197 22.00 -6.36 -21.52
N GLY A 198 21.01 -6.83 -20.75
CA GLY A 198 20.86 -8.22 -20.39
C GLY A 198 21.61 -8.61 -19.11
N GLU A 199 22.18 -7.64 -18.39
CA GLU A 199 22.91 -7.87 -17.14
C GLU A 199 21.91 -8.04 -15.98
N TRP A 200 22.19 -9.02 -15.11
CA TRP A 200 21.36 -9.31 -13.95
C TRP A 200 21.92 -8.63 -12.70
N HIS A 201 21.14 -7.75 -12.11
CA HIS A 201 21.49 -6.97 -10.93
C HIS A 201 20.80 -7.54 -9.69
N GLN A 202 21.59 -7.84 -8.66
CA GLN A 202 21.08 -8.30 -7.37
C GLN A 202 20.31 -7.17 -6.68
N ILE A 203 19.13 -7.47 -6.12
CA ILE A 203 18.29 -6.49 -5.41
C ILE A 203 18.28 -6.78 -3.91
N ARG A 204 18.71 -5.79 -3.11
CA ARG A 204 18.69 -5.89 -1.64
C ARG A 204 17.32 -5.57 -1.05
N ALA A 205 16.59 -4.65 -1.66
CA ALA A 205 15.24 -4.32 -1.28
C ALA A 205 14.40 -3.82 -2.46
N ALA A 206 13.12 -4.17 -2.44
CA ALA A 206 12.17 -3.82 -3.49
C ALA A 206 10.88 -3.23 -2.91
N PHE A 207 10.41 -2.15 -3.51
CA PHE A 207 9.05 -1.68 -3.33
C PHE A 207 8.13 -2.44 -4.29
N ARG A 208 7.18 -3.18 -3.72
CA ARG A 208 6.24 -3.99 -4.49
C ARG A 208 5.02 -3.18 -4.87
N TYR A 209 4.86 -2.92 -6.16
CA TYR A 209 3.65 -2.40 -6.78
C TYR A 209 2.96 -3.43 -7.69
N LEU A 210 2.92 -4.68 -7.22
CA LEU A 210 2.26 -5.80 -7.86
C LEU A 210 0.83 -5.93 -7.35
N THR A 211 -0.12 -5.59 -8.21
CA THR A 211 -1.52 -5.42 -7.84
C THR A 211 -2.41 -6.62 -8.17
N GLN A 212 -1.92 -7.63 -8.90
CA GLN A 212 -2.74 -8.79 -9.28
C GLN A 212 -2.06 -10.10 -8.88
N ARG A 213 -2.59 -10.81 -7.87
CA ARG A 213 -2.08 -12.14 -7.44
C ARG A 213 -0.54 -12.20 -7.30
N PRO A 214 0.10 -11.31 -6.50
CA PRO A 214 1.56 -11.24 -6.40
C PRO A 214 2.22 -12.56 -5.94
N TRP A 215 1.49 -13.43 -5.23
CA TRP A 215 1.93 -14.75 -4.80
C TRP A 215 2.20 -15.74 -5.95
N ASN A 216 1.74 -15.45 -7.18
CA ASN A 216 2.07 -16.26 -8.36
C ASN A 216 3.45 -15.93 -8.95
N ARG A 217 4.14 -14.93 -8.41
CA ARG A 217 5.37 -14.34 -8.98
C ARG A 217 6.46 -14.12 -7.93
N LEU A 218 6.07 -13.68 -6.74
CA LEU A 218 6.98 -13.45 -5.63
C LEU A 218 6.96 -14.66 -4.69
N PRO A 219 8.13 -15.09 -4.18
CA PRO A 219 8.19 -16.16 -3.20
C PRO A 219 7.58 -15.69 -1.87
N MET A 220 7.06 -16.64 -1.09
CA MET A 220 6.51 -16.38 0.25
C MET A 220 7.57 -15.89 1.23
N HIS A 221 8.79 -16.39 1.08
CA HIS A 221 9.98 -15.99 1.84
C HIS A 221 11.04 -15.48 0.88
N SER A 222 11.65 -14.36 1.22
CA SER A 222 12.64 -13.67 0.40
C SER A 222 13.74 -13.12 1.29
N LYS A 223 14.98 -13.28 0.85
CA LYS A 223 16.16 -12.62 1.43
C LYS A 223 16.20 -11.15 1.02
N THR A 224 15.76 -10.82 -0.20
CA THR A 224 15.45 -9.44 -0.60
C THR A 224 14.32 -8.90 0.26
N ARG A 225 14.49 -7.71 0.84
CA ARG A 225 13.44 -7.08 1.64
C ARG A 225 12.35 -6.53 0.72
N ILE A 226 11.09 -6.89 0.94
CA ILE A 226 9.99 -6.46 0.08
C ILE A 226 8.98 -5.71 0.96
N VAL A 227 8.69 -4.45 0.64
CA VAL A 227 7.58 -3.72 1.28
C VAL A 227 6.27 -4.43 0.94
N ASN A 228 5.52 -4.81 1.97
CA ASN A 228 4.33 -5.64 1.88
C ASN A 228 4.59 -6.92 1.06
N PRO A 229 5.24 -7.96 1.61
CA PRO A 229 5.46 -9.21 0.89
C PRO A 229 4.13 -9.94 0.57
N PRO A 230 4.14 -10.99 -0.27
CA PRO A 230 2.93 -11.79 -0.57
C PRO A 230 2.17 -12.27 0.66
N LEU A 231 2.88 -12.54 1.77
CA LEU A 231 2.28 -12.87 3.06
C LEU A 231 1.23 -11.84 3.51
N ALA A 232 1.49 -10.54 3.35
CA ALA A 232 0.54 -9.50 3.72
C ALA A 232 -0.77 -9.56 2.90
N CYS A 233 -0.70 -10.06 1.65
CA CYS A 233 -1.90 -10.27 0.84
C CYS A 233 -2.76 -11.42 1.37
N LEU A 234 -2.10 -12.55 1.66
CA LEU A 234 -2.77 -13.77 2.07
C LEU A 234 -3.34 -13.66 3.50
N ALA A 235 -2.67 -12.90 4.37
CA ALA A 235 -3.06 -12.64 5.75
C ALA A 235 -4.15 -11.53 5.89
N GLY A 236 -5.09 -11.45 4.95
CA GLY A 236 -6.23 -10.52 5.02
C GLY A 236 -6.05 -9.21 4.27
N GLY A 237 -4.84 -8.83 3.85
CA GLY A 237 -4.64 -7.61 3.07
C GLY A 237 -5.20 -7.67 1.64
N ARG A 238 -5.58 -8.86 1.15
CA ARG A 238 -6.35 -9.10 -0.09
C ARG A 238 -7.30 -10.30 -0.01
N ASN A 239 -7.27 -11.04 1.09
CA ASN A 239 -8.15 -12.17 1.34
C ASN A 239 -9.29 -11.73 2.28
N LYS A 240 -10.46 -11.43 1.72
CA LYS A 240 -11.62 -10.90 2.46
C LYS A 240 -12.08 -11.82 3.59
N MET A 241 -12.04 -13.14 3.39
CA MET A 241 -12.47 -14.11 4.40
C MET A 241 -11.54 -14.10 5.62
N VAL A 242 -10.23 -14.07 5.38
CA VAL A 242 -9.23 -13.98 6.46
C VAL A 242 -9.35 -12.65 7.19
N ALA A 243 -9.56 -11.56 6.46
CA ALA A 243 -9.77 -10.24 7.04
C ALA A 243 -11.01 -10.21 7.96
N ALA A 244 -12.15 -10.74 7.50
CA ALA A 244 -13.39 -10.80 8.28
C ALA A 244 -13.19 -11.52 9.61
N LYS A 245 -12.57 -12.71 9.59
CA LYS A 245 -12.26 -13.46 10.81
C LYS A 245 -11.29 -12.71 11.74
N ALA A 246 -10.31 -12.00 11.18
CA ALA A 246 -9.39 -11.19 11.97
C ALA A 246 -10.10 -10.01 12.66
N TYR A 247 -11.08 -9.39 12.00
CA TYR A 247 -11.89 -8.34 12.61
C TYR A 247 -12.74 -8.87 13.77
N ASP A 248 -13.34 -10.06 13.63
CA ASP A 248 -14.12 -10.68 14.71
C ASP A 248 -13.26 -10.99 15.93
N ILE A 249 -12.08 -11.59 15.72
CA ILE A 249 -11.13 -11.89 16.79
C ILE A 249 -10.68 -10.60 17.48
N TYR A 250 -10.29 -9.59 16.70
CA TYR A 250 -9.82 -8.33 17.26
C TYR A 250 -10.93 -7.53 17.95
N ASN A 251 -12.17 -7.61 17.47
CA ASN A 251 -13.32 -7.02 18.15
C ASN A 251 -13.58 -7.66 19.52
N ALA A 252 -13.31 -8.96 19.70
CA ALA A 252 -13.38 -9.60 21.00
C ALA A 252 -12.28 -9.09 21.94
N GLU A 253 -11.07 -8.86 21.44
CA GLU A 253 -9.98 -8.23 22.22
C GLU A 253 -10.33 -6.79 22.63
N LEU A 254 -11.08 -6.06 21.80
CA LEU A 254 -11.50 -4.69 22.04
C LEU A 254 -12.76 -4.53 22.90
N GLU A 255 -13.42 -5.61 23.34
CA GLU A 255 -14.76 -5.59 23.97
C GLU A 255 -14.91 -4.53 25.07
N PHE A 256 -13.89 -4.37 25.91
CA PHE A 256 -13.91 -3.44 27.05
C PHE A 256 -13.37 -2.04 26.74
N SER A 257 -12.87 -1.79 25.53
CA SER A 257 -12.24 -0.53 25.15
C SER A 257 -13.23 0.52 24.62
N GLY A 258 -14.46 0.13 24.32
CA GLY A 258 -15.45 0.98 23.65
C GLY A 258 -15.20 1.17 22.13
N LEU A 259 -14.16 0.55 21.59
CA LEU A 259 -13.84 0.53 20.15
C LEU A 259 -14.41 -0.73 19.49
N LYS A 260 -14.71 -0.60 18.20
CA LYS A 260 -15.17 -1.73 17.38
C LYS A 260 -14.87 -1.46 15.90
N ILE A 261 -14.33 -2.46 15.22
CA ILE A 261 -14.30 -2.52 13.76
C ILE A 261 -15.69 -2.89 13.27
N LEU A 262 -16.30 -2.01 12.49
CA LEU A 262 -17.61 -2.23 11.89
C LEU A 262 -17.41 -2.77 10.48
N THR A 263 -17.97 -3.93 10.21
CA THR A 263 -17.99 -4.58 8.90
C THR A 263 -19.43 -4.86 8.49
N PRO A 264 -19.75 -4.88 7.19
CA PRO A 264 -21.07 -5.29 6.76
C PRO A 264 -21.27 -6.78 7.02
N GLU A 265 -22.51 -7.19 7.20
CA GLU A 265 -22.85 -8.60 7.07
C GLU A 265 -22.61 -9.02 5.61
N THR A 266 -21.84 -10.10 5.43
CA THR A 266 -21.53 -10.64 4.10
C THR A 266 -22.22 -11.98 3.98
N ILE A 267 -23.21 -12.06 3.09
CA ILE A 267 -23.90 -13.30 2.75
C ILE A 267 -23.18 -13.95 1.57
N TRP A 268 -22.74 -15.19 1.77
CA TRP A 268 -21.96 -15.94 0.78
C TRP A 268 -22.86 -16.78 -0.11
N ASP A 269 -22.34 -17.18 -1.28
CA ASP A 269 -22.97 -18.14 -2.19
C ASP A 269 -24.40 -17.78 -2.64
N VAL A 270 -24.70 -16.49 -2.71
CA VAL A 270 -25.99 -15.97 -3.20
C VAL A 270 -25.99 -15.93 -4.72
N THR A 271 -26.86 -16.72 -5.35
CA THR A 271 -27.13 -16.59 -6.79
C THR A 271 -27.96 -15.34 -7.08
N LYS A 272 -27.86 -14.79 -8.30
CA LYS A 272 -28.59 -13.56 -8.69
C LYS A 272 -30.10 -13.65 -8.40
N ASN A 273 -30.71 -14.81 -8.57
CA ASN A 273 -32.15 -15.03 -8.35
C ASN A 273 -32.53 -15.06 -6.87
N GLN A 274 -31.57 -15.28 -5.96
CA GLN A 274 -31.80 -15.30 -4.52
C GLN A 274 -31.68 -13.92 -3.87
N ILE A 275 -31.15 -12.91 -4.57
CA ILE A 275 -30.99 -11.55 -4.02
C ILE A 275 -32.29 -11.02 -3.39
N PRO A 276 -33.49 -11.13 -4.02
CA PRO A 276 -34.72 -10.62 -3.42
C PRO A 276 -35.15 -11.28 -2.10
N ILE A 277 -34.55 -12.42 -1.71
CA ILE A 277 -34.83 -13.08 -0.42
C ILE A 277 -34.12 -12.34 0.72
N TRP A 278 -33.07 -11.57 0.41
CA TRP A 278 -32.16 -10.96 1.38
C TRP A 278 -32.28 -9.43 1.48
N VAL A 279 -33.07 -8.77 0.62
CA VAL A 279 -33.18 -7.30 0.52
C VAL A 279 -34.58 -6.83 0.88
#